data_AF-A0A534NQZ8-F1
#
_entry.id   AF-A0A534NQZ8-F1
#
_cell.length_a   1.000
_cell.length_b   1.000
_cell.length_c   1.000
_cell.angle_alpha   90.00
_cell.angle_beta   90.00
_cell.angle_gamma   90.00
#
_symmetry.space_group_name_H-M   'P 1'
#
loop_
_entity.id
_entity.type
_entity.pdbx_description
1 polymer ?
#
loop_
_entity_poly.entity_id
_entity_poly.type
_entity_poly.pdbx_seq_one_letter_code
_entity_poly.pdbx_strand_id
1 'polypeptide(L)'
;LTHHGYFNLDGGNDILGHHLTLHASRFTPVRAGFIPTGELRGVAGTPMDFRTATQIGARIDALDDQLALAGGYDHNWVLDREGEGMVLAATLLGPLSGRVLEVLTTEPGLQFFSGNFPDEPILGKRGKVYGFRSGLCLETQHFPDSPNHPTFPSTVLRPGERYRSSTTYRFSLAEP
;
A
#
# COMPACT_ATOMS: atom_id res chain seq x y z
N LEU A 1 -1.87 11.16 9.11
CA LEU A 1 -2.04 10.14 10.17
C LEU A 1 -2.38 8.83 9.48
N THR A 2 -1.87 7.70 9.96
CA THR A 2 -2.16 6.40 9.38
C THR A 2 -1.96 5.29 10.42
N HIS A 3 -2.26 4.04 10.04
CA HIS A 3 -2.02 2.86 10.85
C HIS A 3 -1.01 1.94 10.15
N HIS A 4 0.17 1.77 10.74
CA HIS A 4 1.29 1.01 10.16
C HIS A 4 1.26 -0.48 10.57
N GLY A 5 0.11 -1.12 10.35
CA GLY A 5 -0.10 -2.54 10.63
C GLY A 5 0.46 -3.44 9.53
N TYR A 6 1.24 -4.45 9.92
CA TYR A 6 1.73 -5.48 9.00
C TYR A 6 0.72 -6.63 8.88
N PHE A 7 0.35 -6.95 7.65
CA PHE A 7 -0.54 -8.05 7.30
C PHE A 7 0.22 -9.20 6.64
N ASN A 8 -0.16 -10.42 7.01
CA ASN A 8 0.15 -11.65 6.28
C ASN A 8 -1.05 -12.58 6.49
N LEU A 9 -1.93 -12.67 5.49
CA LEU A 9 -3.22 -13.37 5.64
C LEU A 9 -3.05 -14.88 5.77
N ASP A 10 -1.99 -15.45 5.20
CA ASP A 10 -1.73 -16.89 5.25
C ASP A 10 -0.92 -17.29 6.49
N GLY A 11 -0.38 -16.32 7.22
CA GLY A 11 0.48 -16.57 8.38
C GLY A 11 1.81 -17.24 8.03
N GLY A 12 2.17 -17.32 6.73
CA GLY A 12 3.38 -17.93 6.20
C GLY A 12 4.63 -17.07 6.35
N ASN A 13 5.75 -17.49 5.75
CA ASN A 13 7.03 -16.79 5.93
C ASN A 13 7.14 -15.49 5.15
N ASP A 14 6.40 -15.36 4.05
CA ASP A 14 6.37 -14.18 3.18
C ASP A 14 4.95 -13.83 2.72
N ILE A 15 4.84 -12.72 1.97
CA ILE A 15 3.62 -12.20 1.35
C ILE A 15 3.58 -12.36 -0.17
N LEU A 16 4.57 -13.04 -0.77
CA LEU A 16 4.76 -13.04 -2.22
C LEU A 16 3.65 -13.78 -2.96
N GLY A 17 2.96 -14.71 -2.28
CA GLY A 17 1.79 -15.43 -2.79
C GLY A 17 0.48 -14.66 -2.70
N HIS A 18 0.41 -13.59 -1.90
CA HIS A 18 -0.83 -12.82 -1.75
C HIS A 18 -1.21 -12.14 -3.06
N HIS A 19 -2.51 -12.06 -3.33
CA HIS A 19 -3.04 -11.32 -4.46
C HIS A 19 -3.53 -9.97 -3.98
N LEU A 20 -3.01 -8.90 -4.58
CA LEU A 20 -3.38 -7.53 -4.28
C LEU A 20 -4.15 -6.93 -5.44
N THR A 21 -5.23 -6.21 -5.13
CA THR A 21 -5.93 -5.31 -6.03
C THR A 21 -5.91 -3.92 -5.41
N LEU A 22 -5.54 -2.89 -6.17
CA LEU A 22 -5.58 -1.48 -5.77
C LEU A 22 -6.48 -0.70 -6.74
N HIS A 23 -7.44 0.04 -6.19
CA HIS A 23 -8.33 0.91 -6.97
C HIS A 23 -7.65 2.26 -7.24
N ALA A 24 -6.59 2.21 -8.06
CA ALA A 24 -5.75 3.35 -8.35
C ALA A 24 -5.14 3.25 -9.75
N SER A 25 -5.34 4.29 -10.56
CA SER A 25 -4.79 4.40 -11.92
C SER A 25 -3.43 5.08 -11.96
N ARG A 26 -3.01 5.68 -10.85
CA ARG A 26 -1.77 6.44 -10.73
C ARG A 26 -1.05 6.15 -9.41
N PHE A 27 0.23 6.46 -9.35
CA PHE A 27 1.04 6.44 -8.13
C PHE A 27 1.99 7.65 -8.09
N THR A 28 2.60 7.91 -6.93
CA THR A 28 3.60 8.98 -6.76
C THR A 28 5.01 8.39 -6.86
N PRO A 29 5.69 8.48 -8.02
CA PRO A 29 7.07 8.03 -8.14
C PRO A 29 8.00 8.85 -7.26
N VAL A 30 9.01 8.18 -6.74
CA VAL A 30 10.02 8.71 -5.82
C VAL A 30 11.37 8.86 -6.50
N ARG A 31 12.18 9.75 -5.95
CA ARG A 31 13.61 9.87 -6.22
C ARG A 31 14.42 9.19 -5.12
N ALA A 32 15.75 9.24 -5.24
CA ALA A 32 16.67 8.83 -4.18
C ALA A 32 16.28 9.46 -2.83
N GLY A 33 16.24 8.63 -1.78
CA GLY A 33 15.75 8.99 -0.45
C GLY A 33 14.25 8.83 -0.23
N PHE A 34 13.53 8.14 -1.14
CA PHE A 34 12.08 7.83 -1.03
C PHE A 34 11.17 9.05 -0.95
N ILE A 35 11.62 10.17 -1.49
CA ILE A 35 10.82 11.40 -1.56
C ILE A 35 10.07 11.44 -2.89
N PRO A 36 8.75 11.69 -2.92
CA PRO A 36 8.01 11.89 -4.15
C PRO A 36 8.61 12.99 -5.04
N THR A 37 8.45 12.81 -6.34
CA THR A 37 8.90 13.79 -7.34
C THR A 37 7.89 14.92 -7.58
N GLY A 38 6.66 14.76 -7.12
CA GLY A 38 5.51 15.60 -7.47
C GLY A 38 4.74 15.13 -8.71
N GLU A 39 5.26 14.16 -9.46
CA GLU A 39 4.56 13.50 -10.57
C GLU A 39 3.44 12.60 -10.04
N LEU A 40 2.32 12.50 -10.78
CA LEU A 40 1.32 11.45 -10.60
C LEU A 40 1.36 10.54 -11.83
N ARG A 41 2.17 9.48 -11.77
CA ARG A 41 2.45 8.61 -12.92
C ARG A 41 1.37 7.55 -13.08
N GLY A 42 0.94 7.29 -14.32
CA GLY A 42 0.00 6.20 -14.62
C GLY A 42 0.61 4.81 -14.34
N VAL A 43 -0.19 3.90 -13.81
CA VAL A 43 0.26 2.52 -13.52
C VAL A 43 0.20 1.59 -14.74
N ALA A 44 -0.62 1.93 -15.74
CA ALA A 44 -0.88 1.07 -16.89
C ALA A 44 0.41 0.69 -17.64
N GLY A 45 0.61 -0.61 -17.86
CA GLY A 45 1.80 -1.13 -18.54
C GLY A 45 3.07 -1.14 -17.69
N THR A 46 2.98 -0.85 -16.40
CA THR A 46 4.10 -0.89 -15.44
C THR A 46 3.93 -2.02 -14.42
N PRO A 47 4.99 -2.39 -13.69
CA PRO A 47 4.87 -3.30 -12.54
C PRO A 47 3.92 -2.81 -11.43
N MET A 48 3.63 -1.51 -11.38
CA MET A 48 2.75 -0.89 -10.38
C MET A 48 1.25 -1.12 -10.64
N ASP A 49 0.89 -1.80 -11.73
CA ASP A 49 -0.50 -1.99 -12.15
C ASP A 49 -1.23 -3.08 -11.36
N PHE A 50 -1.72 -2.75 -10.17
CA PHE A 50 -2.57 -3.62 -9.34
C PHE A 50 -4.08 -3.40 -9.56
N ARG A 51 -4.50 -2.76 -10.68
CA ARG A 51 -5.94 -2.53 -10.93
C ARG A 51 -6.75 -3.82 -11.07
N THR A 52 -6.08 -4.91 -11.43
CA THR A 52 -6.61 -6.27 -11.39
C THR A 52 -5.84 -7.08 -10.34
N ALA A 53 -6.53 -8.04 -9.71
CA ALA A 53 -5.93 -8.94 -8.71
C ALA A 53 -4.65 -9.57 -9.26
N THR A 54 -3.52 -9.22 -8.63
CA THR A 54 -2.20 -9.66 -9.07
C THR A 54 -1.42 -10.19 -7.89
N GLN A 55 -0.80 -11.35 -8.07
CA GLN A 55 0.13 -11.88 -7.09
C GLN A 55 1.30 -10.90 -6.86
N ILE A 56 1.57 -10.53 -5.61
CA ILE A 56 2.57 -9.51 -5.27
C ILE A 56 3.95 -9.87 -5.83
N GLY A 57 4.35 -11.15 -5.70
CA GLY A 57 5.63 -11.64 -6.21
C GLY A 57 5.76 -11.67 -7.72
N ALA A 58 4.68 -11.54 -8.51
CA ALA A 58 4.74 -11.74 -9.96
C ALA A 58 5.60 -10.70 -10.69
N ARG A 59 5.71 -9.48 -10.13
CA ARG A 59 6.41 -8.34 -10.77
C ARG A 59 7.31 -7.56 -9.82
N ILE A 60 7.49 -8.02 -8.58
CA ILE A 60 8.20 -7.28 -7.53
C ILE A 60 9.69 -7.06 -7.83
N ASP A 61 10.29 -7.92 -8.65
CA ASP A 61 11.70 -7.85 -9.07
C ASP A 61 11.83 -7.53 -10.58
N ALA A 62 10.78 -6.94 -11.18
CA ALA A 62 10.83 -6.49 -12.57
C ALA A 62 11.85 -5.36 -12.76
N LEU A 63 12.39 -5.23 -13.98
CA LEU A 63 13.30 -4.14 -14.33
C LEU A 63 12.52 -2.82 -14.44
N ASP A 64 12.44 -2.11 -13.33
CA ASP A 64 11.78 -0.80 -13.18
C ASP A 64 12.53 0.02 -12.13
N ASP A 65 12.80 1.28 -12.45
CA ASP A 65 13.61 2.16 -11.58
C ASP A 65 13.00 2.35 -10.19
N GLN A 66 11.67 2.34 -10.07
CA GLN A 66 10.98 2.54 -8.80
C GLN A 66 11.07 1.29 -7.92
N LEU A 67 10.97 0.10 -8.51
CA LEU A 67 11.21 -1.16 -7.79
C LEU A 67 12.67 -1.29 -7.37
N ALA A 68 13.61 -0.93 -8.24
CA ALA A 68 15.04 -0.96 -7.94
C ALA A 68 15.41 -0.02 -6.78
N LEU A 69 14.79 1.18 -6.73
CA LEU A 69 14.97 2.12 -5.62
C LEU A 69 14.45 1.56 -4.28
N ALA A 70 13.33 0.83 -4.29
CA ALA A 70 12.64 0.39 -3.08
C ALA A 70 12.91 -1.05 -2.63
N GLY A 71 13.62 -1.86 -3.43
CA GLY A 71 13.80 -3.28 -3.17
C GLY A 71 12.48 -4.09 -3.24
N GLY A 72 11.49 -3.54 -3.95
CA GLY A 72 10.11 -4.02 -3.99
C GLY A 72 9.14 -2.85 -4.09
N TYR A 73 7.97 -2.97 -3.46
CA TYR A 73 6.99 -1.88 -3.41
C TYR A 73 7.15 -1.08 -2.12
N ASP A 74 7.31 0.24 -2.26
CA ASP A 74 7.20 1.21 -1.17
C ASP A 74 6.71 2.55 -1.73
N HIS A 75 5.49 2.53 -2.27
CA HIS A 75 4.93 3.68 -2.99
C HIS A 75 3.52 4.00 -2.53
N ASN A 76 3.13 5.26 -2.72
CA ASN A 76 1.77 5.72 -2.54
C ASN A 76 1.01 5.62 -3.87
N TRP A 77 -0.04 4.81 -3.89
CA TRP A 77 -1.04 4.79 -4.95
C TRP A 77 -2.05 5.90 -4.73
N VAL A 78 -2.40 6.58 -5.81
CA VAL A 78 -3.39 7.65 -5.87
C VAL A 78 -4.74 7.00 -6.11
N LEU A 79 -5.61 6.99 -5.10
CA LEU A 79 -6.89 6.28 -5.19
C LEU A 79 -7.80 6.94 -6.22
N ASP A 80 -8.35 6.12 -7.11
CA ASP A 80 -9.38 6.53 -8.05
C ASP A 80 -10.68 6.75 -7.27
N ARG A 81 -11.17 7.98 -7.26
CA ARG A 81 -12.35 8.35 -6.46
C ARG A 81 -13.25 9.31 -7.20
N GLU A 82 -14.56 9.11 -7.02
CA GLU A 82 -15.61 10.02 -7.45
C GLU A 82 -16.29 10.62 -6.20
N GLY A 83 -16.40 11.94 -6.14
CA GLY A 83 -17.10 12.62 -5.03
C GLY A 83 -16.39 12.54 -3.67
N GLU A 84 -17.13 12.70 -2.58
CA GLU A 84 -16.65 12.62 -1.20
C GLU A 84 -17.06 11.29 -0.55
N GLY A 85 -16.38 10.89 0.53
CA GLY A 85 -16.74 9.70 1.33
C GLY A 85 -15.75 8.55 1.23
N MET A 86 -16.15 7.38 1.76
CA MET A 86 -15.34 6.17 1.74
C MET A 86 -15.35 5.50 0.38
N VAL A 87 -14.17 5.07 -0.06
CA VAL A 87 -13.96 4.23 -1.25
C VAL A 87 -13.26 2.93 -0.87
N LEU A 88 -13.44 1.88 -1.67
CA LEU A 88 -12.63 0.67 -1.58
C LEU A 88 -11.24 0.97 -2.16
N ALA A 89 -10.22 1.00 -1.30
CA ALA A 89 -8.86 1.34 -1.70
C ALA A 89 -8.08 0.10 -2.18
N ALA A 90 -8.22 -1.00 -1.46
CA ALA A 90 -7.48 -2.23 -1.72
C ALA A 90 -8.28 -3.47 -1.36
N THR A 91 -7.99 -4.57 -2.07
CA THR A 91 -8.36 -5.94 -1.67
C THR A 91 -7.10 -6.79 -1.63
N LEU A 92 -6.88 -7.50 -0.53
CA LEU A 92 -5.78 -8.42 -0.33
C LEU A 92 -6.34 -9.82 -0.07
N LEU A 93 -5.92 -10.80 -0.86
CA LEU A 93 -6.29 -12.21 -0.71
C LEU A 93 -5.07 -13.04 -0.32
N GLY A 94 -5.21 -13.82 0.75
CA GLY A 94 -4.29 -14.91 1.10
C GLY A 94 -4.79 -16.21 0.48
N PRO A 95 -4.18 -16.71 -0.61
CA PRO A 95 -4.72 -17.85 -1.34
C PRO A 95 -4.67 -19.16 -0.56
N LEU A 96 -3.75 -19.31 0.41
CA LEU A 96 -3.65 -20.55 1.19
C LEU A 96 -4.71 -20.63 2.29
N SER A 97 -5.06 -19.49 2.89
CA SER A 97 -6.05 -19.40 3.95
C SER A 97 -7.46 -19.11 3.45
N GLY A 98 -7.60 -18.63 2.21
CA GLY A 98 -8.85 -18.10 1.66
C GLY A 98 -9.29 -16.79 2.31
N ARG A 99 -8.48 -16.18 3.19
CA ARG A 99 -8.83 -14.94 3.88
C ARG A 99 -8.71 -13.76 2.94
N VAL A 100 -9.71 -12.89 3.00
CA VAL A 100 -9.74 -11.63 2.26
C VAL A 100 -9.74 -10.47 3.25
N LEU A 101 -8.94 -9.45 2.94
CA LEU A 101 -8.96 -8.16 3.58
C LEU A 101 -9.32 -7.09 2.54
N GLU A 102 -10.44 -6.41 2.76
CA GLU A 102 -10.80 -5.19 2.04
C GLU A 102 -10.46 -3.97 2.90
N VAL A 103 -9.81 -2.98 2.30
CA VAL A 103 -9.46 -1.71 2.95
C VAL A 103 -10.31 -0.61 2.34
N LEU A 104 -11.22 -0.04 3.13
CA LEU A 104 -12.01 1.12 2.75
C LEU A 104 -11.50 2.37 3.45
N THR A 105 -11.49 3.52 2.79
CA THR A 105 -10.97 4.75 3.42
C THR A 105 -11.56 6.03 2.84
N THR A 106 -11.51 7.10 3.64
CA THR A 106 -11.74 8.49 3.20
C THR A 106 -10.47 9.20 2.73
N GLU A 107 -9.29 8.60 2.91
CA GLU A 107 -8.01 9.19 2.50
C GLU A 107 -7.84 9.19 0.97
N PRO A 108 -7.05 10.10 0.39
CA PRO A 108 -6.86 10.19 -1.06
C PRO A 108 -5.85 9.18 -1.60
N GLY A 109 -5.00 8.61 -0.75
CA GLY A 109 -3.92 7.71 -1.14
C GLY A 109 -3.80 6.48 -0.24
N LEU A 110 -3.03 5.50 -0.73
CA LEU A 110 -2.67 4.30 0.01
C LEU A 110 -1.20 3.98 -0.24
N GLN A 111 -0.39 3.99 0.81
CA GLN A 111 0.96 3.44 0.77
C GLN A 111 0.86 1.91 0.76
N PHE A 112 1.48 1.27 -0.22
CA PHE A 112 1.74 -0.16 -0.18
C PHE A 112 3.24 -0.37 0.01
N PHE A 113 3.58 -0.91 1.17
CA PHE A 113 4.94 -1.32 1.53
C PHE A 113 5.01 -2.85 1.62
N SER A 114 5.90 -3.48 0.85
CA SER A 114 6.03 -4.93 0.77
C SER A 114 7.00 -5.56 1.78
N GLY A 115 7.41 -4.84 2.83
CA GLY A 115 8.25 -5.41 3.89
C GLY A 115 9.73 -5.56 3.53
N ASN A 116 10.29 -4.58 2.81
CA ASN A 116 11.60 -4.68 2.17
C ASN A 116 12.81 -4.49 3.12
N PHE A 117 12.62 -3.97 4.34
CA PHE A 117 13.70 -3.37 5.15
C PHE A 117 14.13 -4.02 6.48
N PRO A 118 13.76 -5.26 6.89
CA PRO A 118 14.53 -5.88 7.96
C PRO A 118 15.87 -6.38 7.37
N ASP A 119 16.91 -5.53 7.46
CA ASP A 119 18.31 -5.93 7.19
C ASP A 119 18.71 -7.15 8.03
N GLU A 120 18.12 -7.26 9.23
CA GLU A 120 18.20 -8.42 10.10
C GLU A 120 16.79 -8.94 10.48
N PRO A 121 16.57 -10.27 10.51
CA PRO A 121 15.28 -10.83 10.90
C PRO A 121 14.90 -10.52 12.35
N ILE A 122 13.63 -10.19 12.59
CA ILE A 122 13.11 -9.83 13.91
C ILE A 122 12.44 -11.05 14.56
N LEU A 123 12.76 -11.35 15.82
CA LEU A 123 12.01 -12.37 16.58
C LEU A 123 10.63 -11.84 16.95
N GLY A 124 9.61 -12.39 16.31
CA GLY A 124 8.21 -12.02 16.46
C GLY A 124 7.45 -12.86 17.47
N LYS A 125 6.11 -12.74 17.39
CA LYS A 125 5.19 -13.45 18.29
C LYS A 125 5.29 -14.96 18.08
N ARG A 126 5.17 -15.71 19.19
CA ARG A 126 5.18 -17.19 19.21
C ARG A 126 6.45 -17.80 18.57
N GLY A 127 7.59 -17.10 18.65
CA GLY A 127 8.86 -17.57 18.12
C GLY A 127 8.98 -17.48 16.59
N LYS A 128 8.00 -16.89 15.89
CA LYS A 128 8.08 -16.69 14.44
C LYS A 128 9.07 -15.58 14.13
N VAL A 129 10.02 -15.85 13.24
CA VAL A 129 10.96 -14.85 12.74
C VAL A 129 10.32 -14.06 11.60
N TYR A 130 10.34 -12.73 11.68
CA TYR A 130 9.90 -11.80 10.64
C TYR A 130 11.11 -11.36 9.83
N GLY A 131 11.27 -11.95 8.64
CA GLY A 131 12.33 -11.61 7.69
C GLY A 131 11.84 -10.73 6.53
N PHE A 132 12.68 -10.67 5.50
CA PHE A 132 12.40 -9.98 4.24
C PHE A 132 11.03 -10.40 3.67
N ARG A 133 10.17 -9.40 3.43
CA ARG A 133 8.81 -9.58 2.86
C ARG A 133 7.88 -10.47 3.70
N SER A 134 8.11 -10.59 5.01
CA SER A 134 7.27 -11.43 5.90
C SER A 134 5.88 -10.85 6.20
N GLY A 135 5.68 -9.57 5.95
CA GLY A 135 4.42 -8.86 6.08
C GLY A 135 4.40 -7.62 5.19
N LEU A 136 3.20 -7.11 4.91
CA LEU A 136 2.99 -5.89 4.13
C LEU A 136 2.15 -4.86 4.88
N CYS A 137 2.29 -3.59 4.52
CA CYS A 137 1.44 -2.50 5.03
C CYS A 137 0.54 -1.95 3.92
N LEU A 138 -0.67 -1.54 4.31
CA LEU A 138 -1.64 -0.82 3.47
C LEU A 138 -2.06 0.44 4.21
N GLU A 139 -1.27 1.49 4.09
CA GLU A 139 -1.40 2.70 4.91
C GLU A 139 -2.22 3.74 4.16
N THR A 140 -3.48 3.89 4.52
CA THR A 140 -4.36 4.90 3.95
C THR A 140 -3.99 6.29 4.46
N GLN A 141 -3.67 7.22 3.56
CA GLN A 141 -3.10 8.52 3.93
C GLN A 141 -3.22 9.58 2.82
N HIS A 142 -2.88 10.83 3.16
CA HIS A 142 -2.51 11.84 2.18
C HIS A 142 -1.17 11.48 1.55
N PHE A 143 -0.90 12.03 0.36
CA PHE A 143 0.32 11.68 -0.36
C PHE A 143 1.56 12.11 0.44
N PRO A 144 2.63 11.30 0.45
CA PRO A 144 3.87 11.71 1.08
C PRO A 144 4.37 13.03 0.49
N ASP A 145 5.02 13.84 1.33
CA ASP A 145 5.55 15.16 0.96
C ASP A 145 4.52 16.19 0.42
N SER A 146 3.21 15.97 0.66
CA SER A 146 2.15 16.93 0.29
C SER A 146 2.40 18.39 0.72
N PRO A 147 2.99 18.71 1.89
CA PRO A 147 3.33 20.09 2.24
C PRO A 147 4.25 20.81 1.24
N ASN A 148 5.08 20.07 0.49
CA ASN A 148 6.05 20.61 -0.46
C ASN A 148 5.58 20.49 -1.93
N HIS A 149 4.41 19.89 -2.17
CA HIS A 149 3.83 19.72 -3.50
C HIS A 149 2.44 20.38 -3.57
N PRO A 150 2.33 21.63 -4.06
CA PRO A 150 1.07 22.38 -4.08
C PRO A 150 -0.07 21.73 -4.89
N THR A 151 0.25 20.79 -5.78
CA THR A 151 -0.73 20.03 -6.58
C THR A 151 -1.26 18.79 -5.85
N PHE A 152 -0.66 18.40 -4.72
CA PHE A 152 -1.11 17.29 -3.91
C PHE A 152 -2.22 17.74 -2.94
N PRO A 153 -3.06 16.81 -2.44
CA PRO A 153 -4.04 17.11 -1.40
C PRO A 153 -3.37 17.72 -0.17
N SER A 154 -3.83 18.91 0.23
CA SER A 154 -3.23 19.63 1.36
C SER A 154 -3.39 18.86 2.68
N THR A 155 -2.34 18.86 3.48
CA THR A 155 -2.35 18.31 4.85
C THR A 155 -2.38 19.40 5.92
N VAL A 156 -2.56 20.67 5.54
CA VAL A 156 -2.58 21.80 6.48
C VAL A 156 -3.88 21.76 7.28
N LEU A 157 -3.76 21.78 8.61
CA LEU A 157 -4.88 21.97 9.53
C LEU A 157 -4.70 23.30 10.25
N ARG A 158 -5.63 24.25 10.06
CA ARG A 158 -5.60 25.57 10.67
C ARG A 158 -6.38 25.63 11.99
N PRO A 159 -6.11 26.63 12.86
CA PRO A 159 -6.91 26.83 14.07
C PRO A 159 -8.41 26.93 13.75
N GLY A 160 -9.23 26.17 14.48
CA GLY A 160 -10.68 26.10 14.28
C GLY A 160 -11.15 25.05 13.27
N GLU A 161 -10.25 24.49 12.45
CA GLU A 161 -10.58 23.38 11.56
C GLU A 161 -10.56 22.05 12.33
N ARG A 162 -11.31 21.06 11.81
CA ARG A 162 -11.35 19.70 12.36
C ARG A 162 -10.86 18.71 11.32
N TYR A 163 -9.77 18.02 11.63
CA TYR A 163 -9.35 16.86 10.84
C TYR A 163 -10.21 15.64 11.19
N ARG A 164 -10.67 14.93 10.16
CA ARG A 164 -11.33 13.63 10.29
C ARG A 164 -10.85 12.73 9.16
N SER A 165 -10.49 11.51 9.54
CA SER A 165 -10.15 10.43 8.62
C SER A 165 -10.77 9.14 9.12
N SER A 166 -11.07 8.21 8.23
CA SER A 166 -11.65 6.92 8.57
C SER A 166 -11.14 5.85 7.63
N THR A 167 -10.72 4.73 8.22
CA THR A 167 -10.28 3.53 7.51
C THR A 167 -10.94 2.32 8.13
N THR A 168 -11.53 1.47 7.29
CA THR A 168 -12.17 0.21 7.69
C THR A 168 -11.40 -0.95 7.08
N TYR A 169 -10.94 -1.85 7.94
CA TYR A 169 -10.40 -3.16 7.55
C TYR A 169 -11.50 -4.20 7.67
N ARG A 170 -12.06 -4.63 6.54
CA ARG A 170 -13.14 -5.62 6.48
C ARG A 170 -12.57 -6.98 6.11
N PHE A 171 -12.74 -7.95 6.99
CA PHE A 171 -12.26 -9.31 6.78
C PHE A 171 -13.42 -10.23 6.36
N SER A 172 -13.14 -11.11 5.41
CA SER A 172 -14.06 -12.14 4.92
C SER A 172 -13.28 -13.39 4.45
N LEU A 173 -13.99 -14.36 3.89
CA LEU A 173 -13.42 -15.52 3.19
C LEU A 173 -13.79 -15.42 1.71
N ALA A 174 -12.88 -15.81 0.83
CA ALA A 174 -13.20 -16.01 -0.58
C ALA A 174 -14.25 -17.12 -0.71
N GLU A 175 -15.25 -16.91 -1.58
CA GLU A 175 -16.22 -17.95 -1.88
C GLU A 175 -15.52 -19.15 -2.55
N PRO A 176 -15.93 -20.39 -2.24
CA PRO A 176 -15.31 -21.61 -2.77
C PRO A 176 -15.48 -21.79 -4.28
#